data_AF-A0A196MA35-F1
#
_entry.id   AF-A0A196MA35-F1
#
_cell.length_a   1.000
_cell.length_b   1.000
_cell.length_c   1.000
_cell.angle_alpha   90.00
_cell.angle_beta   90.00
_cell.angle_gamma   90.00
#
_symmetry.space_group_name_H-M   'P 1'
#
loop_
_entity.id
_entity.type
_entity.pdbx_description
1 polymer ?
#
loop_
_entity_poly.entity_id
_entity_poly.type
_entity_poly.pdbx_seq_one_letter_code
_entity_poly.pdbx_strand_id
1 'polypeptide(L)'
;MRADMAHIDSWIFDLDNTLYPAKTDLFGLIDVKMGEFIQGLLGCDPVVARQTQKRYFLEHGTTLSGLMHHHGVEPREFLDYVHDISMDRLEIDGELNRCIAALPGRRLIFTNGDAAYAARVLDRLGLGGTFELIHDIHACQYVPKPDPSGYAELCRVHDVDPTRAAFFEDMARNLAPAKAIGMTTIWVNNGSEAGDHGHHPDFIDFETDHLTPFLADIIGD
;
A
#
# COMPACT_ATOMS: atom_id res chain seq x y z
N MET A 1 4.05 -11.85 22.96
CA MET A 1 5.48 -12.19 22.98
C MET A 1 6.11 -11.05 22.22
N ARG A 2 6.85 -10.18 22.90
CA ARG A 2 7.35 -8.94 22.31
C ARG A 2 8.18 -9.30 21.08
N ALA A 3 7.74 -8.89 19.88
CA ALA A 3 8.56 -9.08 18.68
C ALA A 3 9.87 -8.31 18.89
N ASP A 4 11.01 -9.01 18.91
CA ASP A 4 12.31 -8.37 19.09
C ASP A 4 12.68 -7.60 17.82
N MET A 5 12.23 -6.35 17.76
CA MET A 5 12.47 -5.41 16.66
C MET A 5 13.42 -4.29 17.07
N ALA A 6 14.25 -4.49 18.11
CA ALA A 6 15.14 -3.46 18.63
C ALA A 6 16.21 -2.99 17.62
N HIS A 7 16.48 -3.79 16.59
CA HIS A 7 17.43 -3.49 15.51
C HIS A 7 16.81 -2.67 14.36
N ILE A 8 15.48 -2.50 14.34
CA ILE A 8 14.75 -1.79 13.29
C ILE A 8 14.86 -0.28 13.51
N ASP A 9 15.24 0.44 12.46
CA ASP A 9 15.26 1.91 12.43
C ASP A 9 14.47 2.53 11.27
N SER A 10 13.96 1.69 10.37
CA SER A 10 13.18 2.09 9.20
C SER A 10 11.85 1.34 9.16
N TRP A 11 10.76 2.04 9.45
CA TRP A 11 9.41 1.49 9.49
C TRP A 11 8.66 1.89 8.23
N ILE A 12 8.43 0.92 7.34
CA ILE A 12 7.82 1.14 6.04
C ILE A 12 6.39 0.62 6.10
N PHE A 13 5.44 1.44 5.68
CA PHE A 13 4.03 1.07 5.65
C PHE A 13 3.50 1.19 4.24
N ASP A 14 2.77 0.18 3.80
CA ASP A 14 1.75 0.41 2.79
C ASP A 14 0.64 1.33 3.34
N LEU A 15 -0.16 1.89 2.43
CA LEU A 15 -1.19 2.86 2.76
C LEU A 15 -2.57 2.22 2.83
N ASP A 16 -3.08 1.74 1.69
CA ASP A 16 -4.46 1.35 1.51
C ASP A 16 -4.76 0.03 2.23
N ASN A 17 -5.82 -0.02 3.04
CA ASN A 17 -6.17 -1.18 3.89
C ASN A 17 -5.11 -1.61 4.92
N THR A 18 -3.97 -0.90 4.98
CA THR A 18 -2.91 -1.06 5.96
C THR A 18 -3.08 -0.04 7.09
N LEU A 19 -2.98 1.27 6.79
CA LEU A 19 -3.10 2.36 7.79
C LEU A 19 -4.54 2.67 8.20
N TYR A 20 -5.51 2.01 7.56
CA TYR A 20 -6.92 2.03 7.93
C TYR A 20 -7.52 0.68 7.54
N PRO A 21 -8.58 0.21 8.22
CA PRO A 21 -9.10 -1.12 7.98
C PRO A 21 -9.84 -1.22 6.63
N ALA A 22 -9.78 -2.38 5.97
CA ALA A 22 -10.46 -2.61 4.69
C ALA A 22 -11.98 -2.33 4.72
N LYS A 23 -12.63 -2.45 5.89
CA LYS A 23 -14.05 -2.10 6.08
C LYS A 23 -14.37 -0.62 5.82
N THR A 24 -13.36 0.27 5.83
CA THR A 24 -13.49 1.67 5.42
C THR A 24 -13.88 1.78 3.95
N ASP A 25 -13.56 0.77 3.13
CA ASP A 25 -13.95 0.64 1.73
C ASP A 25 -13.56 1.88 0.89
N LEU A 26 -12.41 2.51 1.17
CA LEU A 26 -11.95 3.65 0.37
C LEU A 26 -11.68 3.20 -1.08
N PHE A 27 -11.10 2.01 -1.24
CA PHE A 27 -10.84 1.41 -2.54
C PHE A 27 -12.12 1.13 -3.34
N GLY A 28 -13.27 0.92 -2.70
CA GLY A 28 -14.56 0.79 -3.40
C GLY A 28 -14.95 2.05 -4.19
N LEU A 29 -14.58 3.25 -3.70
CA LEU A 29 -14.76 4.50 -4.44
C LEU A 29 -13.84 4.57 -5.66
N ILE A 30 -12.59 4.13 -5.50
CA ILE A 30 -11.60 4.06 -6.59
C ILE A 30 -12.06 3.04 -7.64
N ASP A 31 -12.55 1.87 -7.22
CA ASP A 31 -13.07 0.80 -8.10
C ASP A 31 -14.19 1.33 -9.03
N VAL A 32 -15.07 2.18 -8.51
CA VAL A 32 -16.14 2.84 -9.30
C VAL A 32 -15.52 3.79 -10.34
N LYS A 33 -14.60 4.66 -9.94
CA LYS A 33 -13.92 5.60 -10.85
C LYS A 33 -13.12 4.87 -11.93
N MET A 34 -12.43 3.78 -11.59
CA MET A 34 -11.74 2.94 -12.58
C MET A 34 -12.73 2.40 -13.62
N GLY A 35 -13.89 1.91 -13.16
CA GLY A 35 -14.95 1.43 -14.05
C GLY A 35 -15.48 2.52 -14.98
N GLU A 36 -15.70 3.74 -14.48
CA GLU A 36 -16.11 4.90 -15.29
C GLU A 36 -15.06 5.29 -16.31
N PHE A 37 -13.78 5.35 -15.91
CA PHE A 37 -12.67 5.66 -16.79
C PHE A 37 -12.59 4.66 -17.95
N ILE A 38 -12.70 3.36 -17.65
CA ILE A 38 -12.65 2.29 -18.66
C ILE A 38 -13.85 2.36 -19.61
N GLN A 39 -15.06 2.66 -19.11
CA GLN A 39 -16.24 2.88 -19.97
C GLN A 39 -16.00 4.03 -20.94
N GLY A 40 -15.48 5.16 -20.44
CA GLY A 40 -15.17 6.32 -21.27
C GLY A 40 -14.09 6.01 -22.31
N LEU A 41 -13.02 5.34 -21.90
CA LEU A 41 -11.90 4.97 -22.77
C LEU A 41 -12.32 4.00 -23.88
N LEU A 42 -13.11 2.98 -23.55
CA LEU A 42 -13.44 1.87 -24.48
C LEU A 42 -14.81 2.02 -25.15
N GLY A 43 -15.64 2.97 -24.72
CA GLY A 43 -17.02 3.13 -25.17
C GLY A 43 -17.89 1.90 -24.86
N CYS A 44 -17.63 1.21 -23.75
CA CYS A 44 -18.29 -0.03 -23.38
C CYS A 44 -19.28 0.14 -22.22
N ASP A 45 -20.10 -0.88 -21.98
CA ASP A 45 -21.03 -0.89 -20.85
C ASP A 45 -20.32 -1.20 -19.51
N PRO A 46 -20.97 -0.93 -18.35
CA PRO A 46 -20.37 -1.14 -17.03
C PRO A 46 -19.89 -2.57 -16.76
N VAL A 47 -20.56 -3.59 -17.31
CA VAL A 47 -20.20 -5.00 -17.09
C VAL A 47 -18.89 -5.31 -17.80
N VAL A 48 -18.75 -4.87 -19.05
CA VAL A 48 -17.52 -5.04 -19.85
C VAL A 48 -16.35 -4.27 -19.22
N ALA A 49 -16.60 -3.05 -18.74
CA ALA A 49 -15.58 -2.26 -18.06
C ALA A 49 -15.09 -2.97 -16.78
N ARG A 50 -16.00 -3.49 -15.96
CA ARG A 50 -15.65 -4.24 -14.75
C ARG A 50 -14.86 -5.52 -15.04
N GLN A 51 -15.25 -6.25 -16.08
CA GLN A 51 -14.50 -7.44 -16.53
C GLN A 51 -13.09 -7.07 -16.99
N THR A 52 -12.96 -5.98 -17.75
CA THR A 52 -11.66 -5.49 -18.23
C THR A 52 -10.77 -5.04 -17.07
N GLN A 53 -11.34 -4.30 -16.12
CA GLN A 53 -10.64 -3.86 -14.91
C GLN A 53 -10.05 -5.04 -14.14
N LYS A 54 -10.87 -6.06 -13.86
CA LYS A 54 -10.44 -7.27 -13.12
C LYS A 54 -9.45 -8.11 -13.90
N ARG A 55 -9.65 -8.26 -15.21
CA ARG A 55 -8.69 -8.95 -16.08
C ARG A 55 -7.32 -8.28 -16.02
N TYR A 56 -7.26 -6.97 -16.19
CA TYR A 56 -5.99 -6.24 -16.15
C TYR A 56 -5.31 -6.30 -14.78
N PHE A 57 -6.09 -6.21 -13.69
CA PHE A 57 -5.54 -6.43 -12.35
C PHE A 57 -4.90 -7.81 -12.19
N LEU A 58 -5.55 -8.87 -12.67
CA LEU A 58 -5.04 -10.24 -12.56
C LEU A 58 -3.83 -10.49 -13.47
N GLU A 59 -3.87 -10.02 -14.71
CA GLU A 59 -2.83 -10.28 -15.72
C GLU A 59 -1.59 -9.40 -15.56
N HIS A 60 -1.76 -8.16 -15.08
CA HIS A 60 -0.70 -7.15 -15.02
C HIS A 60 -0.38 -6.68 -13.59
N GLY A 61 -0.99 -7.26 -12.57
CA GLY A 61 -0.79 -6.89 -11.15
C GLY A 61 -1.59 -5.65 -10.73
N THR A 62 -1.82 -4.69 -11.64
CA THR A 62 -2.73 -3.55 -11.45
C THR A 62 -3.54 -3.26 -12.71
N THR A 63 -4.70 -2.62 -12.54
CA THR A 63 -5.50 -2.16 -13.67
C THR A 63 -4.75 -1.12 -14.52
N LEU A 64 -4.02 -0.19 -13.88
CA LEU A 64 -3.25 0.83 -14.57
C LEU A 64 -2.19 0.21 -15.50
N SER A 65 -1.41 -0.77 -15.02
CA SER A 65 -0.38 -1.43 -15.83
C SER A 65 -0.97 -2.09 -17.09
N GLY A 66 -2.15 -2.71 -17.00
CA GLY A 66 -2.85 -3.24 -18.17
C GLY A 66 -3.37 -2.16 -19.13
N LEU A 67 -3.89 -1.05 -18.60
CA LEU A 67 -4.33 0.08 -19.41
C LEU A 67 -3.17 0.76 -20.17
N MET A 68 -2.03 0.94 -19.50
CA MET A 68 -0.81 1.44 -20.15
C MET A 68 -0.34 0.49 -21.25
N HIS A 69 -0.31 -0.82 -20.98
CA HIS A 69 0.18 -1.82 -21.93
C HIS A 69 -0.70 -1.95 -23.18
N HIS A 70 -2.02 -2.06 -23.00
CA HIS A 70 -2.95 -2.37 -24.10
C HIS A 70 -3.51 -1.13 -24.80
N HIS A 71 -3.59 0.01 -24.11
CA HIS A 71 -4.27 1.22 -24.61
C HIS A 71 -3.39 2.47 -24.60
N GLY A 72 -2.14 2.38 -24.13
CA GLY A 72 -1.23 3.53 -24.07
C GLY A 72 -1.72 4.66 -23.16
N VAL A 73 -2.55 4.33 -22.16
CA VAL A 73 -3.07 5.31 -21.20
C VAL A 73 -1.92 6.01 -20.49
N GLU A 74 -2.01 7.34 -20.43
CA GLU A 74 -1.08 8.15 -19.64
C GLU A 74 -1.42 7.96 -18.16
N PRO A 75 -0.45 7.55 -17.32
CA PRO A 75 -0.73 7.14 -15.96
C PRO A 75 -1.19 8.27 -15.03
N ARG A 76 -0.72 9.50 -15.21
CA ARG A 76 -1.17 10.66 -14.42
C ARG A 76 -2.63 10.98 -14.71
N GLU A 77 -3.07 10.98 -15.97
CA GLU A 77 -4.47 11.20 -16.33
C GLU A 77 -5.39 10.17 -15.65
N PHE A 78 -4.97 8.91 -15.65
CA PHE A 78 -5.70 7.86 -14.94
C PHE A 78 -5.71 8.09 -13.43
N LEU A 79 -4.54 8.30 -12.81
CA LEU A 79 -4.40 8.47 -11.36
C LEU A 79 -5.16 9.70 -10.85
N ASP A 80 -5.05 10.84 -11.54
CA ASP A 80 -5.79 12.07 -11.23
C ASP A 80 -7.30 11.82 -11.24
N TYR A 81 -7.80 11.05 -12.22
CA TYR A 81 -9.23 10.73 -12.31
C TYR A 81 -9.69 9.77 -11.20
N VAL A 82 -8.96 8.67 -10.98
CA VAL A 82 -9.41 7.60 -10.08
C VAL A 82 -9.21 7.93 -8.61
N HIS A 83 -8.27 8.82 -8.29
CA HIS A 83 -8.04 9.31 -6.92
C HIS A 83 -8.80 10.60 -6.60
N ASP A 84 -9.59 11.14 -7.53
CA ASP A 84 -10.59 12.18 -7.25
C ASP A 84 -11.83 11.59 -6.54
N ILE A 85 -11.63 11.14 -5.30
CA ILE A 85 -12.66 10.56 -4.43
C ILE A 85 -12.76 11.34 -3.11
N SER A 86 -13.91 11.24 -2.43
CA SER A 86 -14.06 11.82 -1.09
C SER A 86 -13.25 11.03 -0.04
N MET A 87 -12.62 11.76 0.89
CA MET A 87 -11.89 11.20 2.02
C MET A 87 -12.79 10.98 3.26
N ASP A 88 -14.10 11.24 3.17
CA ASP A 88 -15.02 11.26 4.32
C ASP A 88 -15.16 9.91 5.04
N ARG A 89 -14.86 8.80 4.35
CA ARG A 89 -14.88 7.45 4.94
C ARG A 89 -13.76 7.22 5.95
N LEU A 90 -12.69 8.00 5.89
CA LEU A 90 -11.54 7.86 6.78
C LEU A 90 -11.84 8.48 8.14
N GLU A 91 -11.39 7.83 9.21
CA GLU A 91 -11.51 8.30 10.58
C GLU A 91 -10.13 8.34 11.22
N ILE A 92 -9.93 9.30 12.12
CA ILE A 92 -8.68 9.39 12.88
C ILE A 92 -8.71 8.32 13.96
N ASP A 93 -7.74 7.41 13.91
CA ASP A 93 -7.43 6.52 15.03
C ASP A 93 -6.30 7.16 15.86
N GLY A 94 -6.69 7.86 16.93
CA GLY A 94 -5.74 8.57 17.78
C GLY A 94 -4.73 7.65 18.47
N GLU A 95 -5.10 6.39 18.71
CA GLU A 95 -4.19 5.44 19.36
C GLU A 95 -3.20 4.85 18.36
N LEU A 96 -3.67 4.48 17.15
CA LEU A 96 -2.76 4.10 16.06
C LEU A 96 -1.75 5.21 15.77
N ASN A 97 -2.21 6.45 15.63
CA ASN A 97 -1.34 7.59 15.35
C ASN A 97 -0.28 7.79 16.44
N ARG A 98 -0.67 7.64 17.71
CA ARG A 98 0.23 7.70 18.85
C ARG A 98 1.28 6.59 18.78
N CYS A 99 0.88 5.36 18.48
CA CYS A 99 1.80 4.22 18.35
C CYS A 99 2.79 4.42 17.20
N ILE A 100 2.31 4.85 16.01
CA ILE A 100 3.19 5.14 14.85
C ILE A 100 4.19 6.25 15.20
N ALA A 101 3.74 7.34 15.84
CA ALA A 101 4.62 8.44 16.23
C ALA A 101 5.67 8.04 17.27
N ALA A 102 5.39 7.02 18.10
CA ALA A 102 6.29 6.51 19.12
C ALA A 102 7.36 5.53 18.57
N LEU A 103 7.24 5.06 17.32
CA LEU A 103 8.23 4.17 16.71
C LEU A 103 9.61 4.87 16.62
N PRO A 104 10.70 4.21 17.02
CA PRO A 104 12.04 4.79 16.92
C PRO A 104 12.51 4.89 15.47
N GLY A 105 13.23 5.95 15.10
CA GLY A 105 13.80 6.07 13.75
C GLY A 105 12.83 6.65 12.72
N ARG A 106 12.94 6.18 11.48
CA ARG A 106 12.30 6.73 10.27
C ARG A 106 10.99 6.01 9.96
N ARG A 107 10.01 6.74 9.45
CA ARG A 107 8.72 6.19 9.00
C ARG A 107 8.51 6.55 7.55
N LEU A 108 8.28 5.58 6.69
CA LEU A 108 8.17 5.76 5.24
C LEU A 108 6.85 5.15 4.76
N ILE A 109 6.25 5.73 3.73
CA ILE A 109 5.18 5.09 2.97
C ILE A 109 5.75 4.43 1.73
N PHE A 110 5.32 3.21 1.43
CA PHE A 110 5.56 2.55 0.14
C PHE A 110 4.24 2.07 -0.46
N THR A 111 3.70 2.81 -1.44
CA THR A 111 2.34 2.61 -1.98
C THR A 111 2.33 2.48 -3.50
N ASN A 112 1.35 1.72 -4.03
CA ASN A 112 1.02 1.70 -5.46
C ASN A 112 0.12 2.88 -5.90
N GLY A 113 -0.36 3.70 -4.96
CA GLY A 113 -0.99 4.99 -5.25
C GLY A 113 0.06 6.06 -5.58
N ASP A 114 -0.40 7.25 -6.00
CA ASP A 114 0.49 8.39 -6.18
C ASP A 114 0.59 9.25 -4.91
N ALA A 115 1.65 10.07 -4.85
CA ALA A 115 1.95 10.90 -3.69
C ALA A 115 0.85 11.90 -3.34
N ALA A 116 0.12 12.45 -4.32
CA ALA A 116 -0.94 13.43 -4.04
C ALA A 116 -2.16 12.76 -3.39
N TYR A 117 -2.55 11.58 -3.87
CA TYR A 117 -3.54 10.73 -3.20
C TYR A 117 -3.09 10.35 -1.79
N ALA A 118 -1.87 9.82 -1.66
CA ALA A 118 -1.35 9.35 -0.38
C ALA A 118 -1.30 10.47 0.68
N ALA A 119 -0.87 11.67 0.30
CA ALA A 119 -0.87 12.83 1.20
C ALA A 119 -2.27 13.17 1.72
N ARG A 120 -3.30 13.16 0.86
CA ARG A 120 -4.69 13.43 1.27
C ARG A 120 -5.22 12.38 2.25
N VAL A 121 -4.88 11.11 2.05
CA VAL A 121 -5.23 10.03 2.98
C VAL A 121 -4.55 10.24 4.32
N LEU A 122 -3.23 10.47 4.34
CA LEU A 122 -2.46 10.70 5.57
C LEU A 122 -2.97 11.91 6.35
N ASP A 123 -3.25 13.03 5.68
CA ASP A 123 -3.81 14.22 6.31
C ASP A 123 -5.17 13.92 6.95
N ARG A 124 -6.04 13.18 6.25
CA ARG A 124 -7.37 12.83 6.77
C ARG A 124 -7.33 11.86 7.96
N LEU A 125 -6.32 10.99 8.00
CA LEU A 125 -6.03 10.10 9.12
C LEU A 125 -5.35 10.81 10.30
N GLY A 126 -4.96 12.08 10.16
CA GLY A 126 -4.22 12.82 11.19
C GLY A 126 -2.75 12.37 11.31
N LEU A 127 -2.20 11.79 10.24
CA LEU A 127 -0.81 11.34 10.10
C LEU A 127 0.03 12.28 9.23
N GLY A 128 -0.51 13.46 8.88
CA GLY A 128 0.21 14.49 8.14
C GLY A 128 1.50 14.88 8.87
N GLY A 129 2.63 14.77 8.17
CA GLY A 129 3.97 15.07 8.71
C GLY A 129 4.57 13.98 9.63
N THR A 130 3.88 12.86 9.88
CA THR A 130 4.40 11.74 10.68
C THR A 130 5.42 10.90 9.90
N PHE A 131 5.20 10.77 8.60
CA PHE A 131 6.06 10.03 7.69
C PHE A 131 7.09 10.97 7.07
N GLU A 132 8.35 10.52 7.01
CA GLU A 132 9.45 11.27 6.43
C GLU A 132 9.26 11.49 4.93
N LEU A 133 8.76 10.47 4.23
CA LEU A 133 8.57 10.48 2.79
C LEU A 133 7.54 9.44 2.32
N ILE A 134 7.11 9.61 1.07
CA ILE A 134 6.24 8.69 0.35
C ILE A 134 7.01 8.19 -0.87
N HIS A 135 7.25 6.88 -0.95
CA HIS A 135 7.71 6.20 -2.14
C HIS A 135 6.48 5.65 -2.87
N ASP A 136 6.05 6.39 -3.89
CA ASP A 136 4.80 6.19 -4.60
C ASP A 136 5.02 5.51 -5.97
N ILE A 137 3.94 5.30 -6.70
CA ILE A 137 3.99 4.68 -8.03
C ILE A 137 4.83 5.48 -9.05
N HIS A 138 4.97 6.80 -8.87
CA HIS A 138 5.85 7.62 -9.71
C HIS A 138 7.32 7.31 -9.45
N ALA A 139 7.71 7.20 -8.16
CA ALA A 139 9.06 6.82 -7.78
C ALA A 139 9.45 5.43 -8.30
N CYS A 140 8.47 4.54 -8.46
CA CYS A 140 8.63 3.21 -9.05
C CYS A 140 8.51 3.18 -10.58
N GLN A 141 8.50 4.32 -11.26
CA GLN A 141 8.36 4.40 -12.73
C GLN A 141 7.11 3.66 -13.26
N TYR A 142 6.03 3.66 -12.48
CA TYR A 142 4.78 2.96 -12.75
C TYR A 142 4.88 1.42 -12.82
N VAL A 143 5.94 0.85 -12.25
CA VAL A 143 6.06 -0.59 -11.98
C VAL A 143 5.57 -0.85 -10.56
N PRO A 144 4.40 -1.48 -10.36
CA PRO A 144 3.82 -1.65 -9.03
C PRO A 144 4.48 -2.76 -8.22
N LYS A 145 4.30 -2.74 -6.90
CA LYS A 145 4.49 -3.92 -6.04
C LYS A 145 3.67 -5.11 -6.61
N PRO A 146 4.21 -6.34 -6.63
CA PRO A 146 5.40 -6.82 -5.93
C PRO A 146 6.69 -6.83 -6.79
N ASP A 147 6.84 -5.96 -7.79
CA ASP A 147 8.08 -5.98 -8.58
C ASP A 147 9.30 -5.63 -7.71
N PRO A 148 10.38 -6.45 -7.68
CA PRO A 148 11.55 -6.22 -6.83
C PRO A 148 12.26 -4.88 -7.08
N SER A 149 12.11 -4.28 -8.25
CA SER A 149 12.74 -3.01 -8.59
C SER A 149 12.30 -1.86 -7.68
N GLY A 150 11.03 -1.81 -7.27
CA GLY A 150 10.52 -0.78 -6.35
C GLY A 150 11.18 -0.85 -4.97
N TYR A 151 11.39 -2.06 -4.45
CA TYR A 151 12.05 -2.28 -3.15
C TYR A 151 13.52 -1.89 -3.21
N ALA A 152 14.22 -2.28 -4.28
CA ALA A 152 15.61 -1.91 -4.49
C ALA A 152 15.79 -0.39 -4.64
N GLU A 153 14.87 0.27 -5.35
CA GLU A 153 14.89 1.72 -5.54
C GLU A 153 14.56 2.46 -4.25
N LEU A 154 13.55 2.00 -3.47
CA LEU A 154 13.26 2.51 -2.12
C LEU A 154 14.52 2.51 -1.25
N CYS A 155 15.23 1.37 -1.18
CA CYS A 155 16.45 1.26 -0.39
C CYS A 155 17.56 2.18 -0.90
N ARG A 156 17.76 2.23 -2.22
CA ARG A 156 18.84 3.00 -2.84
C ARG A 156 18.64 4.51 -2.73
N VAL A 157 17.42 5.01 -2.97
CA VAL A 157 17.12 6.44 -3.01
C VAL A 157 17.05 7.02 -1.61
N HIS A 158 16.54 6.25 -0.66
CA HIS A 158 16.26 6.74 0.69
C HIS A 158 17.26 6.24 1.73
N ASP A 159 18.32 5.55 1.33
CA ASP A 159 19.35 5.01 2.22
C ASP A 159 18.75 4.12 3.33
N VAL A 160 17.87 3.19 2.92
CA VAL A 160 17.31 2.18 3.83
C VAL A 160 18.15 0.91 3.76
N ASP A 161 18.69 0.50 4.91
CA ASP A 161 19.25 -0.84 5.08
C ASP A 161 18.08 -1.82 5.28
N PRO A 162 17.81 -2.73 4.32
CA PRO A 162 16.68 -3.64 4.44
C PRO A 162 16.79 -4.56 5.67
N THR A 163 17.99 -4.89 6.14
CA THR A 163 18.17 -5.74 7.33
C THR A 163 17.81 -5.06 8.65
N ARG A 164 17.55 -3.75 8.60
CA ARG A 164 17.12 -2.89 9.71
C ARG A 164 15.75 -2.26 9.44
N ALA A 165 15.01 -2.80 8.46
CA ALA A 165 13.71 -2.30 8.04
C ALA A 165 12.59 -3.30 8.31
N ALA A 166 11.42 -2.77 8.68
CA ALA A 166 10.19 -3.52 8.86
C ALA A 166 9.14 -3.02 7.85
N PHE A 167 8.51 -3.94 7.11
CA PHE A 167 7.49 -3.60 6.11
C PHE A 167 6.11 -4.15 6.47
N PHE A 168 5.14 -3.25 6.63
CA PHE A 168 3.73 -3.54 6.92
C PHE A 168 2.90 -3.41 5.66
N GLU A 169 2.18 -4.46 5.30
CA GLU A 169 1.50 -4.56 4.00
C GLU A 169 0.29 -5.50 4.11
N ASP A 170 -0.82 -5.16 3.44
CA ASP A 170 -2.06 -5.95 3.48
C ASP A 170 -2.11 -7.06 2.43
N MET A 171 -1.37 -6.92 1.32
CA MET A 171 -1.26 -7.93 0.26
C MET A 171 -0.06 -8.85 0.51
N ALA A 172 -0.30 -10.09 0.93
CA ALA A 172 0.76 -11.04 1.30
C ALA A 172 1.85 -11.21 0.21
N ARG A 173 1.45 -11.26 -1.07
CA ARG A 173 2.40 -11.35 -2.20
C ARG A 173 3.43 -10.22 -2.27
N ASN A 174 3.10 -9.03 -1.76
CA ASN A 174 3.98 -7.86 -1.73
C ASN A 174 5.07 -7.98 -0.65
N LEU A 175 5.01 -8.97 0.24
CA LEU A 175 6.05 -9.22 1.24
C LEU A 175 7.20 -10.08 0.71
N ALA A 176 6.97 -10.90 -0.32
CA ALA A 176 8.00 -11.79 -0.86
C ALA A 176 9.29 -11.06 -1.31
N PRO A 177 9.24 -9.95 -2.07
CA PRO A 177 10.43 -9.21 -2.46
C PRO A 177 11.11 -8.51 -1.27
N ALA A 178 10.33 -7.97 -0.32
CA ALA A 178 10.87 -7.37 0.90
C ALA A 178 11.66 -8.39 1.73
N LYS A 179 11.10 -9.60 1.91
CA LYS A 179 11.81 -10.70 2.57
C LYS A 179 13.08 -11.08 1.84
N ALA A 180 13.03 -11.17 0.51
CA ALA A 180 14.16 -11.58 -0.31
C ALA A 180 15.39 -10.66 -0.16
N ILE A 181 15.18 -9.39 0.16
CA ILE A 181 16.26 -8.42 0.41
C ILE A 181 16.61 -8.25 1.90
N GLY A 182 15.93 -8.96 2.81
CA GLY A 182 16.25 -9.02 4.24
C GLY A 182 15.39 -8.18 5.17
N MET A 183 14.29 -7.58 4.67
CA MET A 183 13.35 -6.87 5.54
C MET A 183 12.63 -7.83 6.50
N THR A 184 12.30 -7.32 7.68
CA THR A 184 11.30 -7.95 8.56
C THR A 184 9.92 -7.69 7.95
N THR A 185 9.13 -8.74 7.72
CA THR A 185 7.84 -8.62 7.03
C THR A 185 6.66 -8.80 7.98
N ILE A 186 5.71 -7.87 7.94
CA ILE A 186 4.51 -7.89 8.77
C ILE A 186 3.30 -7.87 7.83
N TRP A 187 2.59 -8.99 7.77
CA TRP A 187 1.33 -9.05 7.04
C TRP A 187 0.20 -8.48 7.89
N VAL A 188 -0.45 -7.45 7.37
CA VAL A 188 -1.67 -6.88 7.93
C VAL A 188 -2.86 -7.61 7.33
N ASN A 189 -3.24 -8.73 7.94
CA ASN A 189 -4.31 -9.58 7.46
C ASN A 189 -5.68 -8.89 7.63
N ASN A 190 -6.15 -8.29 6.54
CA ASN A 190 -7.45 -7.60 6.49
C ASN A 190 -8.65 -8.55 6.25
N GLY A 191 -8.41 -9.87 6.21
CA GLY A 191 -9.42 -10.91 6.03
C GLY A 191 -9.98 -11.03 4.60
N SER A 192 -9.41 -10.33 3.62
CA SER A 192 -9.84 -10.41 2.22
C SER A 192 -9.15 -11.53 1.44
N GLU A 193 -9.87 -12.16 0.50
CA GLU A 193 -9.29 -13.17 -0.41
C GLU A 193 -8.14 -12.59 -1.27
N ALA A 194 -8.21 -11.31 -1.62
CA ALA A 194 -7.17 -10.64 -2.38
C ALA A 194 -5.89 -10.45 -1.54
N GLY A 195 -6.02 -10.09 -0.26
CA GLY A 195 -4.90 -9.92 0.67
C GLY A 195 -4.18 -11.23 0.96
N ASP A 196 -4.93 -12.33 1.08
CA ASP A 196 -4.39 -13.69 1.26
C ASP A 196 -3.77 -14.28 -0.02
N HIS A 197 -4.06 -13.69 -1.19
CA HIS A 197 -3.60 -14.25 -2.45
C HIS A 197 -2.07 -14.30 -2.53
N GLY A 198 -1.56 -15.52 -2.74
CA GLY A 198 -0.13 -15.77 -2.80
C GLY A 198 0.54 -15.78 -1.43
N HIS A 199 -0.20 -15.84 -0.31
CA HIS A 199 0.33 -16.00 1.03
C HIS A 199 1.25 -17.24 1.15
N HIS A 200 2.40 -17.06 1.82
CA HIS A 200 3.31 -18.16 2.16
C HIS A 200 4.12 -17.82 3.43
N PRO A 201 4.30 -18.77 4.37
CA PRO A 201 5.03 -18.54 5.61
C PRO A 201 6.51 -18.18 5.41
N ASP A 202 7.12 -18.60 4.29
CA ASP A 202 8.56 -18.33 4.02
C ASP A 202 8.92 -16.84 3.92
N PHE A 203 7.94 -15.96 3.71
CA PHE A 203 8.17 -14.52 3.60
C PHE A 203 7.27 -13.66 4.49
N ILE A 204 6.64 -14.25 5.50
CA ILE A 204 5.85 -13.53 6.51
C ILE A 204 6.45 -13.84 7.87
N ASP A 205 7.16 -12.86 8.45
CA ASP A 205 7.75 -13.00 9.79
C ASP A 205 6.70 -12.85 10.89
N PHE A 206 5.78 -11.90 10.70
CA PHE A 206 4.69 -11.62 11.62
C PHE A 206 3.38 -11.40 10.88
N GLU A 207 2.28 -11.75 11.54
CA GLU A 207 0.92 -11.49 11.07
C GLU A 207 0.16 -10.72 12.15
N THR A 208 -0.66 -9.76 11.72
CA THR A 208 -1.59 -9.04 12.59
C THR A 208 -2.86 -8.68 11.82
N ASP A 209 -4.01 -8.75 12.48
CA ASP A 209 -5.29 -8.24 11.99
C ASP A 209 -5.55 -6.79 12.44
N HIS A 210 -4.72 -6.27 13.35
CA HIS A 210 -4.88 -4.96 13.99
C HIS A 210 -3.51 -4.32 14.29
N LEU A 211 -3.17 -3.25 13.56
CA LEU A 211 -1.89 -2.55 13.75
C LEU A 211 -1.72 -1.96 15.16
N THR A 212 -2.77 -1.36 15.74
CA THR A 212 -2.67 -0.66 17.03
C THR A 212 -2.11 -1.51 18.16
N PRO A 213 -2.69 -2.69 18.50
CA PRO A 213 -2.13 -3.56 19.53
C PRO A 213 -0.76 -4.15 19.16
N PHE A 214 -0.50 -4.39 17.86
CA PHE A 214 0.81 -4.88 17.41
C PHE A 214 1.92 -3.85 17.62
N LEU A 215 1.67 -2.60 17.24
CA LEU A 215 2.61 -1.50 17.46
C LEU A 215 2.77 -1.15 18.94
N ALA A 216 1.70 -1.26 19.74
CA ALA A 216 1.77 -1.09 21.20
C ALA A 216 2.75 -2.08 21.86
N ASP A 217 2.69 -3.37 21.48
CA ASP A 217 3.62 -4.40 21.98
C ASP A 217 5.08 -4.08 21.60
N ILE A 218 5.32 -3.59 20.38
CA ILE A 218 6.65 -3.15 19.93
C ILE A 218 7.19 -2.03 20.82
N ILE A 219 6.41 -0.95 21.02
CA ILE A 219 6.87 0.20 21.82
C ILE A 219 6.86 -0.07 23.33
N GLY A 220 6.18 -1.13 23.79
CA GLY A 220 6.18 -1.57 25.18
C GLY A 220 5.09 -0.97 26.04
N ASP A 221 3.96 -0.63 25.43
CA ASP A 221 2.75 -0.17 26.10
C ASP A 221 1.80 -1.33 26.46
#